data_AF-A0A3N6FBH3-F1
#
_entry.id   AF-A0A3N6FBH3-F1
#
_cell.length_a   1.000
_cell.length_b   1.000
_cell.length_c   1.000
_cell.angle_alpha   90.00
_cell.angle_beta   90.00
_cell.angle_gamma   90.00
#
_symmetry.space_group_name_H-M   'P 1'
#
loop_
_entity.id
_entity.type
_entity.pdbx_description
1 polymer ?
#
loop_
_entity_poly.entity_id
_entity_poly.type
_entity_poly.pdbx_seq_one_letter_code
_entity_poly.pdbx_strand_id
1 'polypeptide(L)' 'MGHLDDLLAGAETILDDETLDRIDAIVPPGTDIGRLDTAYDPPAVRVARLRRRLPDERSAA' A
#
# COMPACT_ATOMS: atom_id res chain seq x y z
N MET A 1 5.98 26.22 -0.30
CA MET A 1 4.77 25.40 -0.55
C MET A 1 5.01 24.57 -1.80
N GLY A 2 5.83 23.52 -1.72
CA GLY A 2 6.14 22.65 -2.87
C GLY A 2 5.87 21.16 -2.63
N HIS A 3 5.52 20.78 -1.39
CA HIS A 3 5.35 19.36 -1.02
C HIS A 3 4.26 18.64 -1.82
N LEU A 4 3.26 19.37 -2.34
CA LEU A 4 2.22 18.80 -3.19
C LEU A 4 2.72 18.62 -4.63
N ASP A 5 3.49 19.58 -5.14
CA ASP A 5 4.09 19.49 -6.47
C ASP A 5 5.12 18.36 -6.53
N ASP A 6 5.85 18.13 -5.44
CA ASP A 6 6.83 17.03 -5.30
C ASP A 6 6.18 15.64 -5.43
N LEU A 7 4.88 15.50 -5.09
CA LEU A 7 4.17 14.22 -5.25
C LEU A 7 4.07 13.79 -6.71
N LEU A 8 4.08 14.74 -7.65
CA LEU A 8 3.97 14.47 -9.09
C LEU A 8 5.19 13.69 -9.61
N ALA A 9 6.35 13.81 -8.96
CA ALA A 9 7.55 13.07 -9.34
C ALA A 9 7.37 11.54 -9.22
N GLY A 10 6.44 11.07 -8.38
CA GLY A 10 6.15 9.65 -8.18
C GLY A 10 5.08 9.06 -9.10
N ALA A 11 4.43 9.87 -9.96
CA ALA A 11 3.22 9.46 -10.67
C ALA A 11 3.40 8.23 -11.59
N GLU A 12 4.58 8.10 -12.20
CA GLU A 12 4.93 6.99 -13.11
C GLU A 12 5.79 5.92 -12.42
N THR A 13 6.05 6.06 -11.11
CA THR A 13 6.90 5.12 -10.37
C THR A 13 6.15 3.83 -10.09
N ILE A 14 6.69 2.71 -10.56
CA ILE A 14 6.19 1.37 -10.28
C ILE A 14 7.21 0.66 -9.40
N LEU A 15 6.76 0.19 -8.23
CA LEU A 15 7.59 -0.59 -7.31
C LEU A 15 7.39 -2.09 -7.57
N ASP A 16 8.47 -2.85 -7.51
CA ASP A 16 8.44 -4.31 -7.57
C ASP A 16 7.90 -4.92 -6.26
N ASP A 17 7.55 -6.21 -6.30
CA ASP A 17 7.00 -6.92 -5.14
C ASP A 17 7.98 -7.00 -3.96
N GLU A 18 9.29 -7.13 -4.20
CA GLU A 18 10.29 -7.22 -3.14
C GLU A 18 10.38 -5.90 -2.37
N THR A 19 10.38 -4.78 -3.09
CA THR A 19 10.35 -3.45 -2.50
C THR A 19 9.07 -3.25 -1.68
N LEU A 20 7.90 -3.63 -2.21
CA LEU A 20 6.63 -3.54 -1.48
C LEU A 20 6.62 -4.41 -0.22
N ASP A 21 7.21 -5.61 -0.26
CA ASP A 21 7.31 -6.51 0.90
C ASP A 21 8.22 -5.94 1.99
N ARG A 22 9.31 -5.26 1.61
CA ARG A 22 10.18 -4.55 2.56
C ARG A 22 9.45 -3.40 3.25
N ILE A 23 8.58 -2.68 2.55
CA ILE A 23 7.74 -1.62 3.14
C ILE A 23 6.78 -2.22 4.16
N ASP A 24 6.08 -3.29 3.79
CA ASP A 24 5.14 -4.01 4.67
C ASP A 24 5.84 -4.57 5.94
N ALA A 25 7.13 -4.91 5.83
CA ALA A 25 7.94 -5.36 6.98
C ALA A 25 8.28 -4.24 7.97
N ILE A 26 8.39 -2.98 7.52
CA ILE A 26 8.63 -1.82 8.39
C ILE A 26 7.34 -1.46 9.13
N VAL A 27 6.23 -1.36 8.40
CA VAL A 27 4.91 -1.08 8.95
C VAL A 27 3.90 -2.06 8.33
N PRO A 28 3.36 -3.01 9.11
CA PRO A 28 2.37 -3.95 8.60
C PRO A 28 1.12 -3.21 8.09
N PRO A 29 0.50 -3.66 6.99
CA PRO A 29 -0.71 -3.04 6.47
C PRO A 29 -1.83 -3.01 7.51
N GLY A 30 -2.51 -1.86 7.65
CA GLY A 30 -3.54 -1.64 8.67
C GLY A 30 -3.02 -1.11 10.00
N THR A 31 -1.71 -0.90 10.13
CA THR A 31 -1.15 -0.18 11.28
C THR A 31 -1.47 1.30 11.16
N ASP A 32 -2.12 1.84 12.19
CA ASP A 32 -2.49 3.26 12.27
C ASP A 32 -1.92 3.87 13.57
N ILE A 33 -1.19 4.98 13.43
CA ILE A 33 -0.57 5.69 14.55
C ILE A 33 -1.59 6.69 15.07
N GLY A 34 -2.16 6.41 16.24
CA GLY A 34 -3.27 7.20 16.80
C GLY A 34 -4.65 6.67 16.41
N ARG A 35 -4.74 5.36 16.16
CA ARG A 35 -6.00 4.66 15.84
C ARG A 35 -7.13 5.09 16.77
N LEU A 36 -8.24 5.53 16.18
CA LEU A 36 -9.46 5.87 16.90
C LEU A 36 -10.18 4.61 17.39
N ASP A 37 -10.88 4.72 18.53
CA ASP A 37 -11.66 3.62 19.10
C ASP A 37 -12.72 3.05 18.13
N THR A 38 -13.22 3.89 17.23
CA THR A 38 -14.23 3.53 16.22
C THR A 38 -13.63 3.22 14.84
N ALA A 39 -12.31 3.01 14.75
CA ALA A 39 -11.65 2.79 13.47
C ALA A 39 -12.13 1.51 12.79
N TYR A 40 -12.54 1.65 11.53
CA TYR A 40 -12.98 0.55 10.69
C TYR A 40 -11.79 -0.09 9.98
N ASP A 41 -11.62 -1.41 10.14
CA ASP A 41 -10.67 -2.18 9.34
C ASP A 41 -11.33 -2.65 8.04
N PRO A 42 -10.94 -2.12 6.87
CA PRO A 42 -11.50 -2.55 5.61
C PRO A 42 -11.14 -4.02 5.29
N PRO A 43 -11.92 -4.71 4.43
CA PRO A 43 -11.70 -6.13 4.14
C PRO A 43 -10.29 -6.42 3.60
N ALA A 44 -9.69 -5.49 2.85
CA ALA A 44 -8.34 -5.63 2.32
C ALA A 44 -7.26 -5.65 3.43
N VAL A 45 -7.48 -4.97 4.55
CA VAL A 45 -6.57 -5.05 5.71
C VAL A 45 -6.72 -6.41 6.40
N ARG A 46 -7.94 -6.93 6.49
CA ARG A 46 -8.23 -8.23 7.13
C ARG A 46 -7.85 -9.43 6.26
N VAL A 47 -7.91 -9.29 4.94
CA VAL A 47 -7.73 -10.39 3.98
C VAL A 47 -6.63 -10.00 2.98
N ALA A 48 -5.41 -10.47 3.27
CA ALA A 48 -4.20 -10.08 2.56
C ALA A 48 -4.26 -10.21 1.02
N ARG A 49 -4.91 -11.26 0.51
CA ARG A 49 -5.07 -11.52 -0.92
C ARG A 49 -5.93 -10.49 -1.67
N LEU A 50 -6.66 -9.63 -0.96
CA LEU A 50 -7.43 -8.54 -1.57
C LEU A 50 -6.59 -7.28 -1.81
N ARG A 51 -5.36 -7.21 -1.28
CA ARG A 51 -4.47 -6.02 -1.39
C ARG A 51 -3.70 -5.99 -2.71
N ARG A 52 -3.29 -7.16 -3.21
CA ARG A 52 -2.52 -7.30 -4.45
C ARG A 52 -3.26 -8.26 -5.37
N ARG A 53 -3.36 -7.91 -6.65
CA ARG A 53 -3.79 -8.87 -7.68
C ARG A 53 -2.77 -10.00 -7.76
N LEU A 54 -3.24 -11.22 -7.94
CA LEU A 54 -2.35 -12.36 -8.18
C LEU A 54 -1.51 -12.07 -9.43
N PRO A 55 -0.27 -12.57 -9.51
CA PRO A 55 0.61 -12.34 -10.66
C PRO A 55 -0.12 -12.57 -12.00
N ASP A 56 -0.86 -13.66 -12.11
CA ASP A 56 -1.61 -14.06 -13.30
C ASP A 56 -2.78 -13.11 -13.66
N GLU A 57 -3.18 -12.22 -12.74
CA GLU A 57 -4.26 -11.25 -12.89
C GLU A 57 -3.75 -9.81 -13.08
N ARG A 58 -2.42 -9.61 -13.12
CA ARG A 58 -1.81 -8.30 -13.34
C ARG A 58 -1.66 -8.05 -14.84
N SER A 59 -1.97 -6.83 -15.26
CA SER A 59 -1.88 -6.41 -16.68
C SER A 59 -0.45 -6.42 -17.26
N ALA A 60 0.56 -6.66 -16.42
CA ALA A 60 1.98 -6.68 -16.77
C ALA A 60 2.61 -8.09 -16.71
N ALA A 61 1.81 -9.15 -16.55
CA ALA A 61 2.24 -10.55 -16.57
C ALA A 61 2.17 -11.16 -17.97
#